data_AF-A0A9J5Z275-F1
#
_entry.id   AF-A0A9J5Z275-F1
#
_cell.length_a   1.000
_cell.length_b   1.000
_cell.length_c   1.000
_cell.angle_alpha   90.00
_cell.angle_beta   90.00
_cell.angle_gamma   90.00
#
_symmetry.space_group_name_H-M   'P 1'
#
loop_
_entity.id
_entity.type
_entity.pdbx_description
1 polymer ?
#
loop_
_entity_poly.entity_id
_entity_poly.type
_entity_poly.pdbx_seq_one_letter_code
_entity_poly.pdbx_strand_id
1 'polypeptide(L)'
;MSTGLCMGANVCSVKLVIKWIVDLNQYACDSLKVNHVKSDVRNESVENFLLLLKEWEHLCASCSLLKSNTLAHLLMKVGDDDVKGDDDGADDDRGSCDNDE
;
A
#
# COMPACT_ATOMS: atom_id res chain seq x y z
N MET A 1 -1.34 23.20 -8.88
CA MET A 1 0.09 23.52 -9.15
C MET A 1 0.68 22.83 -10.39
N SER A 2 0.11 21.70 -10.85
CA SER A 2 0.73 20.85 -11.87
C SER A 2 0.74 21.44 -13.29
N THR A 3 -0.32 22.16 -13.70
CA THR A 3 -0.43 22.79 -15.03
C THR A 3 0.69 23.81 -15.30
N GLY A 4 0.88 24.76 -14.37
CA GLY A 4 1.92 25.79 -14.50
C GLY A 4 3.33 25.20 -14.55
N LEU A 5 3.59 24.14 -13.77
CA LEU A 5 4.87 23.44 -13.79
C LEU A 5 5.15 22.77 -15.13
N CYS A 6 4.15 22.10 -15.74
CA CYS A 6 4.31 21.50 -17.06
C CYS A 6 4.58 22.55 -18.14
N MET A 7 3.86 23.68 -18.09
CA MET A 7 4.08 24.80 -19.01
C MET A 7 5.48 25.39 -18.84
N GLY A 8 5.93 25.61 -17.60
CA GLY A 8 7.27 26.11 -17.30
C GLY A 8 8.37 25.15 -17.75
N ALA A 9 8.21 23.84 -17.49
CA ALA A 9 9.15 22.81 -17.95
C ALA A 9 9.26 22.78 -19.48
N ASN A 10 8.15 23.00 -20.18
CA ASN A 10 8.12 23.04 -21.64
C ASN A 10 8.96 24.20 -22.21
N VAL A 11 9.06 25.35 -21.51
CA VAL A 11 9.96 26.45 -21.91
C VAL A 11 11.42 26.00 -21.90
N CYS A 12 11.78 25.13 -20.97
CA CYS A 12 13.11 24.51 -20.90
C CYS A 12 13.27 23.28 -21.82
N SER A 13 12.35 23.05 -22.77
CA SER A 13 12.30 21.86 -23.62
C SER A 13 12.22 20.53 -22.85
N VAL A 14 11.76 20.56 -21.60
CA VAL A 14 11.53 19.36 -20.79
C VAL A 14 10.09 18.92 -20.94
N LYS A 15 9.88 17.72 -21.48
CA LYS A 15 8.55 17.11 -21.61
C LYS A 15 8.11 16.51 -20.28
N LEU A 16 7.64 17.36 -19.37
CA LEU A 16 6.99 16.92 -18.14
C LEU A 16 5.55 16.47 -18.43
N VAL A 17 5.22 15.25 -18.04
CA VAL A 17 3.86 14.70 -18.14
C VAL A 17 3.44 14.25 -16.75
N ILE A 18 2.33 14.78 -16.28
CA ILE A 18 1.69 14.29 -15.07
C ILE A 18 1.01 12.97 -15.43
N LYS A 19 1.34 11.89 -14.70
CA LYS A 19 0.71 10.58 -14.91
C LYS A 19 -0.40 10.29 -13.92
N TRP A 20 -0.23 10.77 -12.69
CA TRP A 20 -1.12 10.51 -11.57
C TRP A 20 -1.40 11.81 -10.82
N ILE A 21 -2.65 12.02 -10.44
CA ILE A 21 -3.08 13.11 -9.57
C ILE A 21 -3.99 12.53 -8.49
N VAL A 22 -3.73 12.88 -7.24
CA VAL A 22 -4.50 12.41 -6.09
C VAL A 22 -4.98 13.64 -5.33
N ASP A 23 -6.28 13.72 -5.09
CA ASP A 23 -6.89 14.81 -4.34
C ASP A 23 -8.12 14.29 -3.58
N LEU A 24 -8.36 14.80 -2.39
CA LEU A 24 -9.51 14.42 -1.56
C LEU A 24 -10.81 15.09 -2.04
N ASN A 25 -10.72 16.24 -2.72
CA ASN A 25 -11.88 16.99 -3.17
C ASN A 25 -12.32 16.53 -4.57
N GLN A 26 -13.51 15.92 -4.64
CA GLN A 26 -14.12 15.43 -5.87
C GLN A 26 -14.23 16.52 -6.96
N TYR A 27 -14.61 17.74 -6.61
CA TYR A 27 -14.74 18.84 -7.57
C TYR A 27 -13.38 19.26 -8.15
N ALA A 28 -12.32 19.19 -7.34
CA ALA A 28 -10.97 19.43 -7.81
C ALA A 28 -10.54 18.32 -8.76
N CYS A 29 -10.79 17.05 -8.43
CA CYS A 29 -10.53 15.91 -9.30
C CYS A 29 -11.24 16.05 -10.66
N ASP A 30 -12.51 16.42 -10.67
CA ASP A 30 -13.27 16.56 -11.92
C ASP A 30 -12.75 17.71 -12.78
N SER A 31 -12.41 18.83 -12.15
CA SER A 31 -11.73 19.94 -12.83
C SER A 31 -10.38 19.51 -13.42
N LEU A 32 -9.63 18.65 -12.72
CA LEU A 32 -8.33 18.16 -13.17
C LEU A 32 -8.47 17.16 -14.32
N LYS A 33 -9.48 16.28 -14.32
CA LYS A 33 -9.74 15.32 -15.41
C LYS A 33 -9.97 16.01 -16.74
N VAL A 34 -10.74 17.11 -16.73
CA VAL A 34 -11.00 17.91 -17.94
C VAL A 34 -9.72 18.53 -18.49
N ASN A 35 -8.84 19.02 -17.62
CA ASN A 35 -7.60 19.71 -18.01
C ASN A 35 -6.43 18.77 -18.30
N HIS A 36 -6.48 17.52 -17.81
CA HIS A 36 -5.40 16.54 -17.88
C HIS A 36 -5.92 15.17 -18.29
N VAL A 37 -6.53 15.07 -19.47
CA VAL A 37 -7.14 13.83 -20.00
C VAL A 37 -6.21 12.61 -20.09
N LYS A 38 -4.89 12.79 -19.99
CA LYS A 38 -3.90 11.70 -20.02
C LYS A 38 -3.44 11.26 -18.63
N SER A 39 -3.83 11.99 -17.59
CA SER A 39 -3.50 11.67 -16.19
C SER A 39 -4.58 10.80 -15.59
N ASP A 40 -4.19 9.84 -14.78
CA ASP A 40 -5.11 9.15 -13.89
C ASP A 40 -5.38 10.03 -12.67
N VAL A 41 -6.65 10.37 -12.43
CA VAL A 41 -7.07 11.26 -11.36
C VAL A 41 -7.90 10.47 -10.35
N ARG A 42 -7.36 10.34 -9.14
CA ARG A 42 -7.92 9.52 -8.06
C ARG A 42 -8.48 10.43 -6.96
N ASN A 43 -9.76 10.23 -6.64
CA ASN A 43 -10.41 10.97 -5.56
C ASN A 43 -10.35 10.16 -4.26
N GLU A 44 -9.27 10.34 -3.50
CA GLU A 44 -9.04 9.66 -2.23
C GLU A 44 -8.07 10.47 -1.37
N SER A 45 -7.93 10.10 -0.09
CA SER A 45 -6.94 10.72 0.78
C SER A 45 -5.53 10.27 0.40
N VAL A 46 -4.54 11.09 0.71
CA VAL A 46 -3.12 10.78 0.43
C VAL A 46 -2.67 9.56 1.23
N GLU A 47 -3.19 9.38 2.44
CA GLU A 47 -2.92 8.22 3.29
C GLU A 47 -3.43 6.92 2.66
N ASN A 48 -4.67 6.92 2.15
CA ASN A 48 -5.24 5.75 1.48
C ASN A 48 -4.46 5.42 0.20
N PHE A 49 -4.12 6.42 -0.60
CA PHE A 49 -3.29 6.21 -1.80
C PHE A 49 -1.91 5.66 -1.46
N LEU A 50 -1.29 6.12 -0.36
CA LEU A 50 0.00 5.60 0.09
C LEU A 50 -0.11 4.13 0.54
N LEU A 51 -1.16 3.75 1.25
CA LEU A 51 -1.42 2.36 1.62
C LEU A 51 -1.62 1.49 0.37
N LEU A 52 -2.39 1.98 -0.60
CA LEU A 52 -2.56 1.30 -1.88
C LEU A 52 -1.22 1.07 -2.59
N LEU A 53 -0.31 2.04 -2.59
CA LEU A 53 1.02 1.88 -3.21
C LEU A 53 1.85 0.79 -2.54
N LYS A 54 1.78 0.65 -1.21
CA LYS A 54 2.49 -0.42 -0.47
C LYS A 54 1.95 -1.80 -0.82
N GLU A 55 0.64 -1.96 -0.83
CA GLU A 55 0.00 -3.23 -1.20
C GLU A 55 0.20 -3.56 -2.69
N TRP A 56 0.16 -2.53 -3.55
CA TRP A 56 0.43 -2.69 -4.98
C TRP A 56 1.85 -3.17 -5.26
N GLU A 57 2.83 -2.69 -4.49
CA GLU A 57 4.21 -3.18 -4.56
C GLU A 57 4.29 -4.67 -4.19
N HIS A 58 3.66 -5.07 -3.08
CA HIS A 58 3.60 -6.46 -2.65
C HIS A 58 2.96 -7.36 -3.72
N LEU A 59 1.87 -6.91 -4.32
CA LEU A 59 1.20 -7.62 -5.41
C LEU A 59 2.12 -7.74 -6.64
N CYS A 60 2.77 -6.66 -7.06
CA CYS A 60 3.72 -6.69 -8.18
C CYS A 60 4.87 -7.68 -7.94
N ALA A 61 5.38 -7.76 -6.71
CA ALA A 61 6.40 -8.73 -6.32
C ALA A 61 5.87 -10.16 -6.43
N SER A 62 4.68 -10.44 -5.88
CA SER A 62 4.06 -11.77 -5.95
C SER A 62 3.77 -12.25 -7.38
N CYS A 63 3.51 -11.32 -8.29
CA CYS A 63 3.27 -11.61 -9.70
C CYS A 63 4.55 -11.59 -10.56
N SER A 64 5.74 -11.49 -9.96
CA SER A 64 7.02 -11.37 -10.67
C SER A 64 7.08 -10.22 -11.69
N LEU A 65 6.33 -9.14 -11.47
CA LEU A 65 6.30 -7.95 -12.33
C LEU A 65 7.46 -6.99 -12.02
N LEU A 66 8.10 -7.15 -10.86
CA LEU A 66 9.29 -6.39 -10.48
C LEU A 66 10.54 -7.04 -11.09
N LYS A 67 11.34 -6.25 -11.82
CA LYS A 67 12.66 -6.70 -12.26
C LYS A 67 13.55 -6.90 -11.02
N SER A 68 14.37 -7.95 -11.04
CA SER A 68 15.21 -8.48 -9.94
C SER A 68 16.22 -7.51 -9.30
N ASN A 69 16.25 -6.24 -9.71
CA ASN A 69 17.22 -5.25 -9.23
C ASN A 69 16.60 -4.28 -8.20
N THR A 70 15.40 -4.57 -7.72
CA THR A 70 14.68 -3.70 -6.79
C THR A 70 14.91 -4.18 -5.36
N LEU A 71 15.21 -3.25 -4.45
CA LEU A 71 15.36 -3.45 -2.99
C LEU A 71 14.22 -4.27 -2.34
N ALA A 72 13.09 -4.41 -3.03
CA ALA A 72 11.94 -5.24 -2.68
C ALA A 72 12.30 -6.70 -2.32
N HIS A 73 13.28 -7.32 -2.99
CA HIS A 73 13.68 -8.70 -2.64
C HIS A 73 14.37 -8.81 -1.27
N LEU A 74 14.99 -7.74 -0.77
CA LEU A 74 15.64 -7.73 0.55
C LEU A 74 14.63 -7.47 1.67
N LEU A 75 13.64 -6.61 1.44
CA LEU A 75 12.60 -6.26 2.41
C LEU A 75 11.63 -7.41 2.67
N MET A 76 11.37 -8.27 1.68
CA MET A 76 10.50 -9.46 1.85
C MET A 76 11.08 -10.56 2.75
N LYS A 77 12.35 -10.47 3.18
CA LYS A 77 12.96 -11.45 4.10
C LYS A 77 12.91 -11.05 5.58
N VAL A 78 12.42 -9.86 5.92
CA VAL A 78 12.31 -9.40 7.31
C VAL A 78 10.84 -9.41 7.70
N GLY A 79 10.34 -10.57 8.09
CA GLY A 79 8.95 -10.72 8.52
C GLY A 79 8.53 -12.13 8.91
N ASP A 80 9.46 -12.98 9.33
CA ASP A 80 9.12 -14.29 9.89
C ASP A 80 10.21 -14.70 10.89
N ASP A 81 10.14 -14.17 12.10
CA ASP A 81 10.78 -14.76 13.29
C ASP A 81 10.02 -14.32 14.56
N ASP A 82 9.63 -15.33 15.34
CA ASP A 82 9.30 -15.37 16.76
C ASP A 82 7.94 -14.86 17.28
N VAL A 83 7.00 -15.81 17.48
CA VAL A 83 6.68 -16.35 18.83
C VAL A 83 6.32 -17.84 18.71
N LYS A 84 7.27 -18.71 19.04
CA LYS A 84 7.00 -20.06 19.55
C LYS A 84 6.88 -19.95 21.07
N GLY A 85 5.66 -19.94 21.58
CA GLY A 85 5.39 -20.20 22.99
C GLY A 85 4.87 -21.62 23.11
N ASP A 86 5.71 -22.51 23.62
CA ASP A 86 5.28 -23.81 24.15
C ASP A 86 4.22 -23.60 25.22
N ASP A 87 3.10 -24.32 25.11
CA ASP A 87 2.24 -24.64 26.25
C ASP A 87 1.97 -26.15 26.19
N ASP A 88 2.88 -26.88 26.84
CA ASP A 88 2.77 -28.31 27.11
C ASP A 88 1.78 -28.54 28.26
N GLY A 89 0.87 -29.50 28.08
CA GLY A 89 0.28 -30.22 29.21
C GLY A 89 -1.24 -30.31 29.20
N ALA A 90 -1.77 -31.26 28.43
CA ALA A 90 -3.03 -31.90 28.76
C ALA A 90 -2.81 -32.84 29.95
N ASP A 91 -3.58 -32.70 31.02
CA ASP A 91 -3.95 -33.81 31.89
C ASP A 91 -5.41 -33.59 32.35
N ASP A 92 -6.29 -34.34 31.69
CA ASP A 92 -7.63 -34.70 32.15
C ASP A 92 -7.46 -35.56 33.41
N ASP A 93 -7.95 -35.11 34.56
CA ASP A 93 -8.29 -36.04 35.65
C ASP A 93 -9.74 -35.87 36.08
N ARG A 94 -10.54 -36.88 35.70
CA ARG A 94 -11.92 -37.10 36.13
C ARG A 94 -11.90 -38.06 37.32
N GLY A 95 -12.34 -37.61 38.48
CA GLY A 95 -12.77 -38.46 39.60
C GLY A 95 -13.33 -37.59 40.73
N SER A 96 -14.64 -37.36 40.80
CA SER A 96 -15.67 -38.17 41.46
C SER A 96 -15.68 -38.10 43.00
N CYS A 97 -16.90 -37.89 43.51
CA CYS A 97 -17.50 -38.30 44.80
C CYS A 97 -17.01 -37.69 46.14
N ASP A 98 -17.91 -36.87 46.71
CA ASP A 98 -18.59 -37.05 48.01
C ASP A 98 -18.19 -36.25 49.27
N ASN A 99 -19.26 -35.66 49.83
CA ASN A 99 -19.65 -35.41 51.24
C ASN A 99 -19.28 -34.11 51.98
N ASP A 100 -20.36 -33.36 52.28
CA ASP A 100 -20.87 -32.90 53.59
C ASP A 100 -19.89 -32.36 54.66
N GLU A 101 -20.02 -31.06 54.99
CA GLU A 101 -20.52 -30.53 56.28
C GLU A 101 -20.79 -29.01 56.20
#